data_AF-A0A0B5HKM9-F1
#
_entry.id   AF-A0A0B5HKM9-F1
#
_cell.length_a   1.000
_cell.length_b   1.000
_cell.length_c   1.000
_cell.angle_alpha   90.00
_cell.angle_beta   90.00
_cell.angle_gamma   90.00
#
_symmetry.space_group_name_H-M   'P 1'
#
loop_
_entity.id
_entity.type
_entity.pdbx_description
1 polymer ?
#
loop_
_entity_poly.entity_id
_entity_poly.type
_entity_poly.pdbx_seq_one_letter_code
_entity_poly.pdbx_strand_id
1 'polypeptide(L)'
;MDRNKFLKDSIKKLLYLSVSDEEIVKNLSEVGVERQLAEQLLAESKKEIAVGEEKEPKPKRKEDKKAIGSELSEAIPSPAASTSVDLTDLWRKGVLVTVDAKLAEMQKLKEKVEEKISSSVKKELEKEMKKFGVVVESQRVLVREKISSDVNAKINEFNSVIEAKVSDLKDESNVIQQQLAKVEALRKKNEGLVEEFNNAKSELEQLKSRLISQVSSSLIQQRSETEKFLQESEQKRKDVDARINRTLELESKIAEGLIKDVNRKVEEISLKEDKKLEGELKARIAELDSLIQQSHPETLKEIIGLMTKKIELIDQKLVELDQKPLLVKDEIKKIQLLELQKFKAFEKSLQEQMEKQVNYYLDEKYVEWSKNFNQKLAEMDQSQAELTKKAQKQVDDINKLKKQVDLDTIKATMEGLDLFKQQFINTVQKNVQEFNKAKTELAELIQKREAMVDEHIKAVDMKLEELDKFEKRFAEEMGLSIDTLTEKRSAKKAKK
;
A
#
# COMPACT_ATOMS: atom_id res chain seq x y z
N MET A 1 14.42 -16.26 -38.81
CA MET A 1 14.36 -17.73 -38.93
C MET A 1 12.92 -18.15 -38.69
N ASP A 2 12.41 -19.15 -39.41
CA ASP A 2 11.01 -19.56 -39.27
C ASP A 2 10.78 -20.35 -37.98
N ARG A 3 10.08 -19.73 -37.02
CA ARG A 3 9.77 -20.33 -35.71
C ARG A 3 9.10 -21.71 -35.86
N ASN A 4 8.20 -21.85 -36.83
CA ASN A 4 7.51 -23.11 -37.11
C ASN A 4 8.45 -24.23 -37.58
N LYS A 5 9.51 -23.91 -38.34
CA LYS A 5 10.49 -24.92 -38.77
C LYS A 5 11.31 -25.45 -37.59
N PHE A 6 11.77 -24.56 -36.72
CA PHE A 6 12.49 -24.95 -35.50
C PHE A 6 11.61 -25.79 -34.54
N LEU A 7 10.33 -25.45 -34.43
CA LEU A 7 9.36 -26.25 -33.66
C LEU A 7 9.16 -27.65 -34.28
N LYS A 8 8.97 -27.76 -35.60
CA LYS A 8 8.88 -29.06 -36.29
C LYS A 8 10.13 -29.92 -36.08
N ASP A 9 11.32 -29.36 -36.26
CA ASP A 9 12.57 -30.11 -36.09
C ASP A 9 12.82 -30.51 -34.62
N SER A 10 12.26 -29.77 -33.66
CA SER A 10 12.24 -30.15 -32.24
C SER A 10 11.24 -31.29 -31.96
N ILE A 11 10.03 -31.21 -32.51
CA ILE A 11 8.99 -32.25 -32.42
C ILE A 11 9.51 -33.57 -33.00
N LYS A 12 10.16 -33.54 -34.18
CA LYS A 12 10.76 -34.73 -34.80
C LYS A 12 11.78 -35.43 -33.90
N LYS A 13 12.59 -34.66 -33.16
CA LYS A 13 13.55 -35.22 -32.17
C LYS A 13 12.83 -35.86 -30.98
N LEU A 14 11.78 -35.24 -30.45
CA LEU A 14 11.00 -35.81 -29.34
C LEU A 14 10.28 -37.10 -29.76
N LEU A 15 9.72 -37.14 -30.97
CA LEU A 15 9.13 -38.35 -31.55
C LEU A 15 10.18 -39.47 -31.76
N TYR A 16 11.39 -39.14 -32.21
CA TYR A 16 12.48 -40.10 -32.35
C TYR A 16 12.95 -40.66 -30.99
N LEU A 17 12.83 -39.87 -29.91
CA LEU A 17 13.07 -40.30 -28.53
C LEU A 17 11.86 -41.04 -27.90
N SER A 18 10.81 -41.34 -28.67
CA SER A 18 9.59 -42.03 -28.22
C SER A 18 8.83 -41.31 -27.09
N VAL A 19 8.95 -39.99 -27.00
CA VAL A 19 8.14 -39.16 -26.09
C VAL A 19 6.68 -39.17 -26.53
N SER A 20 5.75 -39.22 -25.57
CA SER A 20 4.32 -39.37 -25.87
C SER A 20 3.70 -38.11 -26.49
N ASP A 21 2.69 -38.28 -27.35
CA ASP A 21 1.99 -37.18 -28.03
C ASP A 21 1.46 -36.12 -27.06
N GLU A 22 0.86 -36.56 -25.95
CA GLU A 22 0.30 -35.68 -24.91
C GLU A 22 1.39 -34.87 -24.21
N GLU A 23 2.54 -35.48 -23.96
CA GLU A 23 3.70 -34.85 -23.33
C GLU A 23 4.41 -33.87 -24.28
N ILE A 24 4.49 -34.17 -25.58
CA ILE A 24 4.98 -33.23 -26.59
C ILE A 24 4.05 -32.00 -26.68
N VAL A 25 2.72 -32.21 -26.75
CA VAL A 25 1.73 -31.12 -26.78
C VAL A 25 1.77 -30.29 -25.49
N LYS A 26 1.91 -30.94 -24.33
CA LYS A 26 2.06 -30.27 -23.03
C LYS A 26 3.32 -29.40 -23.00
N ASN A 27 4.48 -29.95 -23.34
CA ASN A 27 5.76 -29.23 -23.35
C ASN A 27 5.74 -28.04 -24.34
N LEU A 28 5.08 -28.17 -25.49
CA LEU A 28 4.87 -27.05 -26.42
C LEU A 28 3.95 -25.97 -25.84
N SER A 29 2.90 -26.34 -25.11
CA SER A 29 2.00 -25.39 -24.44
C SER A 29 2.68 -24.64 -23.29
N GLU A 30 3.59 -25.28 -22.55
CA GLU A 30 4.41 -24.64 -21.52
C GLU A 30 5.42 -23.63 -22.12
N VAL A 31 5.81 -23.81 -23.39
CA VAL A 31 6.63 -22.86 -24.18
C VAL A 31 5.75 -21.81 -24.92
N GLY A 32 4.46 -21.75 -24.61
CA GLY A 32 3.53 -20.73 -25.14
C GLY A 32 3.07 -20.97 -26.58
N VAL A 33 3.10 -22.22 -27.07
CA VAL A 33 2.44 -22.61 -28.32
C VAL A 33 1.01 -23.02 -28.02
N GLU A 34 0.03 -22.39 -28.67
CA GLU A 34 -1.38 -22.73 -28.46
C GLU A 34 -1.67 -24.20 -28.77
N ARG A 35 -2.46 -24.86 -27.91
CA ARG A 35 -2.65 -26.32 -27.94
C ARG A 35 -3.10 -26.86 -29.30
N GLN A 36 -4.03 -26.19 -29.97
CA GLN A 36 -4.51 -26.60 -31.30
C GLN A 36 -3.39 -26.51 -32.36
N LEU A 37 -2.52 -25.50 -32.26
CA LEU A 37 -1.37 -25.35 -33.15
C LEU A 37 -0.27 -26.39 -32.84
N ALA A 38 -0.06 -26.74 -31.56
CA ALA A 38 0.84 -27.82 -31.17
C ALA A 38 0.36 -29.18 -31.71
N GLU A 39 -0.93 -29.49 -31.60
CA GLU A 39 -1.55 -30.71 -32.14
C GLU A 39 -1.47 -30.76 -33.67
N GLN A 40 -1.65 -29.63 -34.37
CA GLN A 40 -1.42 -29.53 -35.83
C GLN A 40 0.05 -29.75 -36.22
N LEU A 41 1.00 -29.09 -35.55
CA LEU A 41 2.43 -29.23 -35.82
C LEU A 41 2.94 -30.66 -35.54
N LEU A 42 2.37 -31.34 -34.53
CA LEU A 42 2.60 -32.77 -34.27
C LEU A 42 2.10 -33.64 -35.43
N ALA A 43 0.86 -33.43 -35.87
CA ALA A 43 0.26 -34.20 -36.97
C ALA A 43 1.00 -33.99 -38.31
N GLU A 44 1.45 -32.77 -38.61
CA GLU A 44 2.31 -32.49 -39.76
C GLU A 44 3.69 -33.15 -39.63
N SER A 45 4.33 -33.06 -38.46
CA SER A 45 5.64 -33.67 -38.22
C SER A 45 5.59 -35.20 -38.35
N LYS A 46 4.51 -35.84 -37.88
CA LYS A 46 4.28 -37.29 -38.08
C LYS A 46 4.08 -37.66 -39.55
N LYS A 47 3.35 -36.86 -40.33
CA LYS A 47 3.22 -37.07 -41.79
C LYS A 47 4.56 -36.90 -42.51
N GLU A 48 5.36 -35.90 -42.13
CA GLU A 48 6.70 -35.71 -42.70
C GLU A 48 7.67 -36.87 -42.38
N ILE A 49 7.57 -37.48 -41.19
CA ILE A 49 8.33 -38.69 -40.85
C ILE A 49 7.84 -39.90 -41.65
N ALA A 50 6.52 -40.12 -41.72
CA ALA A 50 5.92 -41.29 -42.40
C ALA A 50 6.11 -41.30 -43.93
N VAL A 51 6.52 -40.17 -44.53
CA VAL A 51 6.86 -40.03 -45.96
C VAL A 51 8.38 -40.13 -46.20
N GLY A 52 9.20 -40.23 -45.14
CA GLY A 52 10.67 -40.19 -45.21
C GLY A 52 11.40 -41.53 -45.36
N GLU A 53 10.75 -42.67 -45.17
CA GLU A 53 11.41 -43.99 -45.19
C GLU A 53 11.56 -44.58 -46.61
N GLU A 54 12.41 -43.99 -47.45
CA GLU A 54 12.96 -44.73 -48.59
C GLU A 54 14.39 -44.30 -48.98
N LYS A 55 15.21 -45.29 -49.37
CA LYS A 55 16.54 -45.21 -50.05
C LYS A 55 17.81 -44.97 -49.21
N GLU A 56 18.36 -46.11 -48.74
CA GLU A 56 19.76 -46.55 -48.95
C GLU A 56 20.96 -45.78 -48.32
N PRO A 57 22.22 -46.33 -48.37
CA PRO A 57 22.65 -47.71 -48.65
C PRO A 57 23.57 -48.34 -47.57
N LYS A 58 23.83 -49.66 -47.69
CA LYS A 58 24.88 -50.37 -46.92
C LYS A 58 26.29 -50.06 -47.46
N PRO A 59 27.31 -49.82 -46.62
CA PRO A 59 28.70 -49.80 -47.07
C PRO A 59 29.22 -51.23 -47.33
N LYS A 60 29.53 -51.54 -48.61
CA LYS A 60 30.20 -52.79 -48.99
C LYS A 60 31.70 -52.67 -48.71
N ARG A 61 32.28 -53.58 -47.93
CA ARG A 61 33.73 -53.70 -47.79
C ARG A 61 34.28 -54.50 -48.98
N LYS A 62 35.04 -53.85 -49.86
CA LYS A 62 35.69 -54.50 -51.01
C LYS A 62 37.02 -55.15 -50.62
N GLU A 63 37.43 -56.10 -51.45
CA GLU A 63 38.70 -56.79 -51.45
C GLU A 63 39.86 -55.82 -51.74
N ASP A 64 41.08 -56.19 -51.33
CA ASP A 64 42.23 -55.99 -52.22
C ASP A 64 43.30 -57.07 -52.01
N LYS A 65 44.17 -57.27 -53.01
CA LYS A 65 45.02 -58.46 -53.15
C LYS A 65 46.50 -58.15 -52.95
N LYS A 66 47.23 -59.06 -52.28
CA LYS A 66 48.60 -59.41 -52.72
C LYS A 66 49.05 -60.78 -52.24
N ALA A 67 49.60 -61.56 -53.17
CA ALA A 67 50.28 -62.82 -52.90
C ALA A 67 51.78 -62.65 -53.14
N ILE A 68 52.60 -63.38 -52.38
CA ILE A 68 54.00 -63.71 -52.71
C ILE A 68 54.21 -65.17 -52.29
N GLY A 69 54.84 -65.96 -53.16
CA GLY A 69 55.30 -67.32 -52.87
C GLY A 69 56.62 -67.59 -53.62
N SER A 70 57.35 -68.61 -53.20
CA SER A 70 58.55 -69.15 -53.89
C SER A 70 58.86 -70.55 -53.32
N GLU A 71 59.56 -71.38 -54.10
CA GLU A 71 59.72 -72.84 -53.90
C GLU A 71 61.21 -73.28 -53.97
N LEU A 72 61.46 -74.62 -53.91
CA LEU A 72 62.68 -75.34 -54.35
C LEU A 72 63.95 -75.25 -53.44
N SER A 73 64.88 -76.23 -53.35
CA SER A 73 64.96 -77.64 -53.84
C SER A 73 66.08 -78.49 -53.15
N GLU A 74 65.97 -79.84 -53.22
CA GLU A 74 66.96 -80.96 -53.46
C GLU A 74 68.45 -80.95 -52.97
N ALA A 75 69.23 -82.07 -52.82
CA ALA A 75 69.02 -83.52 -52.55
C ALA A 75 70.35 -84.38 -52.43
N ILE A 76 70.35 -85.53 -51.68
CA ILE A 76 71.19 -86.80 -51.82
C ILE A 76 72.75 -86.71 -51.59
N PRO A 77 73.63 -87.76 -51.41
CA PRO A 77 73.58 -89.27 -51.23
C PRO A 77 74.07 -89.76 -49.81
N SER A 78 74.44 -91.01 -49.40
CA SER A 78 74.85 -92.37 -49.93
C SER A 78 76.37 -92.58 -50.30
N PRO A 79 77.04 -93.80 -50.29
CA PRO A 79 76.59 -95.20 -50.04
C PRO A 79 77.57 -96.22 -49.29
N ALA A 80 77.18 -97.53 -49.19
CA ALA A 80 78.00 -98.80 -49.16
C ALA A 80 78.84 -99.24 -47.89
N ALA A 81 79.16 -100.53 -47.58
CA ALA A 81 78.67 -101.89 -47.95
C ALA A 81 79.25 -103.07 -47.06
N SER A 82 78.66 -104.30 -47.11
CA SER A 82 79.23 -105.69 -46.84
C SER A 82 79.77 -106.10 -45.42
N THR A 83 79.81 -107.36 -44.91
CA THR A 83 79.24 -108.71 -45.24
C THR A 83 79.32 -109.73 -44.06
N SER A 84 78.34 -110.66 -43.96
CA SER A 84 78.36 -112.07 -43.44
C SER A 84 79.10 -112.55 -42.15
N VAL A 85 78.39 -113.31 -41.26
CA VAL A 85 78.67 -114.69 -40.74
C VAL A 85 77.68 -115.06 -39.59
N ASP A 86 77.40 -116.37 -39.38
CA ASP A 86 76.50 -116.93 -38.34
C ASP A 86 76.90 -116.55 -36.88
N LEU A 87 75.97 -116.17 -35.99
CA LEU A 87 75.02 -117.01 -35.21
C LEU A 87 75.73 -118.07 -34.34
N THR A 88 75.50 -118.19 -33.02
CA THR A 88 74.30 -117.79 -32.25
C THR A 88 74.61 -117.05 -30.93
N ASP A 89 75.71 -117.32 -30.23
CA ASP A 89 75.93 -116.77 -28.87
C ASP A 89 76.22 -115.26 -28.80
N LEU A 90 76.75 -114.67 -29.87
CA LEU A 90 76.93 -113.22 -29.95
C LEU A 90 75.60 -112.45 -30.02
N TRP A 91 74.50 -113.08 -30.43
CA TRP A 91 73.20 -112.41 -30.54
C TRP A 91 72.69 -111.90 -29.19
N ARG A 92 72.81 -112.65 -28.08
CA ARG A 92 72.25 -112.21 -26.79
C ARG A 92 72.92 -110.95 -26.23
N LYS A 93 74.22 -110.74 -26.45
CA LYS A 93 74.92 -109.51 -26.03
C LYS A 93 74.90 -108.43 -27.10
N GLY A 94 75.07 -108.79 -28.38
CA GLY A 94 75.04 -107.84 -29.50
C GLY A 94 73.66 -107.23 -29.72
N VAL A 95 72.58 -108.01 -29.62
CA VAL A 95 71.20 -107.49 -29.71
C VAL A 95 70.87 -106.63 -28.50
N LEU A 96 71.25 -107.00 -27.26
CA LEU A 96 71.02 -106.11 -26.11
C LEU A 96 71.75 -104.78 -26.27
N VAL A 97 73.06 -104.76 -26.59
CA VAL A 97 73.81 -103.50 -26.76
C VAL A 97 73.30 -102.67 -27.94
N THR A 98 72.87 -103.30 -29.05
CA THR A 98 72.30 -102.56 -30.19
C THR A 98 70.85 -102.12 -29.96
N VAL A 99 70.06 -102.85 -29.16
CA VAL A 99 68.72 -102.45 -28.72
C VAL A 99 68.81 -101.33 -27.69
N ASP A 100 69.74 -101.38 -26.73
CA ASP A 100 70.00 -100.30 -25.77
C ASP A 100 70.53 -99.05 -26.49
N ALA A 101 71.41 -99.20 -27.48
CA ALA A 101 71.83 -98.09 -28.33
C ALA A 101 70.66 -97.54 -29.17
N LYS A 102 69.78 -98.38 -29.71
CA LYS A 102 68.56 -97.95 -30.42
C LYS A 102 67.53 -97.32 -29.48
N LEU A 103 67.45 -97.75 -28.22
CA LEU A 103 66.63 -97.14 -27.18
C LEU A 103 67.18 -95.78 -26.79
N ALA A 104 68.50 -95.63 -26.65
CA ALA A 104 69.15 -94.34 -26.43
C ALA A 104 69.03 -93.40 -27.65
N GLU A 105 69.07 -93.92 -28.87
CA GLU A 105 68.73 -93.16 -30.09
C GLU A 105 67.26 -92.76 -30.10
N MET A 106 66.33 -93.66 -29.77
CA MET A 106 64.89 -93.37 -29.68
C MET A 106 64.56 -92.39 -28.56
N GLN A 107 65.24 -92.45 -27.42
CA GLN A 107 65.14 -91.47 -26.34
C GLN A 107 65.65 -90.11 -26.81
N LYS A 108 66.85 -90.03 -27.43
CA LYS A 108 67.36 -88.78 -28.00
C LYS A 108 66.50 -88.24 -29.16
N LEU A 109 65.84 -89.10 -29.93
CA LEU A 109 64.85 -88.72 -30.93
C LEU A 109 63.58 -88.20 -30.28
N LYS A 110 63.08 -88.88 -29.23
CA LYS A 110 61.94 -88.43 -28.43
C LYS A 110 62.21 -87.08 -27.79
N GLU A 111 63.34 -86.90 -27.11
CA GLU A 111 63.79 -85.63 -26.52
C GLU A 111 63.87 -84.52 -27.58
N LYS A 112 64.49 -84.77 -28.73
CA LYS A 112 64.55 -83.78 -29.84
C LYS A 112 63.17 -83.49 -30.45
N VAL A 113 62.26 -84.46 -30.48
CA VAL A 113 60.88 -84.27 -30.93
C VAL A 113 60.07 -83.49 -29.89
N GLU A 114 60.21 -83.78 -28.61
CA GLU A 114 59.56 -83.05 -27.51
C GLU A 114 60.13 -81.63 -27.38
N GLU A 115 61.43 -81.41 -27.57
CA GLU A 115 62.05 -80.08 -27.65
C GLU A 115 61.55 -79.31 -28.88
N LYS A 116 61.47 -79.94 -30.06
CA LYS A 116 60.98 -79.30 -31.29
C LYS A 116 59.47 -79.01 -31.23
N ILE A 117 58.67 -79.89 -30.61
CA ILE A 117 57.25 -79.66 -30.33
C ILE A 117 57.11 -78.53 -29.30
N SER A 118 57.80 -78.60 -28.16
CA SER A 118 57.73 -77.59 -27.09
C SER A 118 58.16 -76.21 -27.59
N SER A 119 59.25 -76.11 -28.34
CA SER A 119 59.70 -74.85 -28.94
C SER A 119 58.79 -74.35 -30.07
N SER A 120 58.14 -75.23 -30.83
CA SER A 120 57.12 -74.83 -31.83
C SER A 120 55.82 -74.37 -31.17
N VAL A 121 55.33 -75.09 -30.16
CA VAL A 121 54.15 -74.73 -29.36
C VAL A 121 54.39 -73.42 -28.64
N LYS A 122 55.57 -73.22 -28.04
CA LYS A 122 55.95 -71.94 -27.43
C LYS A 122 56.00 -70.80 -28.45
N LYS A 123 56.56 -71.02 -29.64
CA LYS A 123 56.58 -70.00 -30.72
C LYS A 123 55.17 -69.63 -31.20
N GLU A 124 54.27 -70.60 -31.33
CA GLU A 124 52.89 -70.31 -31.73
C GLU A 124 52.08 -69.66 -30.60
N LEU A 125 52.27 -70.10 -29.36
CA LEU A 125 51.68 -69.47 -28.18
C LEU A 125 52.19 -68.04 -27.96
N GLU A 126 53.47 -67.75 -28.25
CA GLU A 126 54.00 -66.38 -28.26
C GLU A 126 53.39 -65.52 -29.37
N LYS A 127 53.08 -66.08 -30.56
CA LYS A 127 52.34 -65.36 -31.61
C LYS A 127 50.90 -65.08 -31.19
N GLU A 128 50.19 -66.07 -30.64
CA GLU A 128 48.81 -65.89 -30.16
C GLU A 128 48.74 -64.92 -28.97
N MET A 129 49.68 -64.97 -28.03
CA MET A 129 49.80 -63.96 -26.96
C MET A 129 50.06 -62.55 -27.52
N LYS A 130 50.87 -62.41 -28.58
CA LYS A 130 51.09 -61.12 -29.25
C LYS A 130 49.81 -60.62 -29.96
N LYS A 131 49.08 -61.49 -30.66
CA LYS A 131 47.76 -61.17 -31.24
C LYS A 131 46.76 -60.75 -30.17
N PHE A 132 46.66 -61.53 -29.09
CA PHE A 132 45.77 -61.25 -27.96
C PHE A 132 46.12 -59.92 -27.29
N GLY A 133 47.41 -59.62 -27.08
CA GLY A 133 47.87 -58.33 -26.58
C GLY A 133 47.47 -57.15 -27.48
N VAL A 134 47.55 -57.29 -28.79
CA VAL A 134 47.07 -56.27 -29.75
C VAL A 134 45.55 -56.11 -29.71
N VAL A 135 44.78 -57.19 -29.56
CA VAL A 135 43.32 -57.14 -29.40
C VAL A 135 42.93 -56.47 -28.07
N VAL A 136 43.60 -56.81 -26.96
CA VAL A 136 43.33 -56.22 -25.64
C VAL A 136 43.70 -54.74 -25.62
N GLU A 137 44.87 -54.34 -26.15
CA GLU A 137 45.24 -52.92 -26.14
C GLU A 137 44.39 -52.09 -27.12
N SER A 138 43.98 -52.64 -28.28
CA SER A 138 43.04 -51.95 -29.17
C SER A 138 41.63 -51.82 -28.57
N GLN A 139 41.12 -52.83 -27.85
CA GLN A 139 39.89 -52.71 -27.05
C GLN A 139 40.05 -51.65 -25.95
N ARG A 140 41.20 -51.62 -25.25
CA ARG A 140 41.50 -50.64 -24.19
C ARG A 140 41.60 -49.20 -24.72
N VAL A 141 42.18 -49.01 -25.91
CA VAL A 141 42.21 -47.73 -26.62
C VAL A 141 40.79 -47.30 -27.00
N LEU A 142 40.01 -48.16 -27.66
CA LEU A 142 38.62 -47.86 -28.04
C LEU A 142 37.73 -47.53 -26.83
N VAL A 143 37.91 -48.23 -25.71
CA VAL A 143 37.19 -47.94 -24.46
C VAL A 143 37.63 -46.60 -23.87
N ARG A 144 38.93 -46.27 -23.89
CA ARG A 144 39.43 -44.95 -23.44
C ARG A 144 38.92 -43.82 -24.34
N GLU A 145 38.96 -43.99 -25.66
CA GLU A 145 38.47 -43.02 -26.63
C GLU A 145 36.97 -42.80 -26.48
N LYS A 146 36.17 -43.87 -26.34
CA LYS A 146 34.74 -43.76 -26.08
C LYS A 146 34.46 -43.04 -24.75
N ILE A 147 35.10 -43.44 -23.65
CA ILE A 147 34.93 -42.77 -22.35
C ILE A 147 35.33 -41.29 -22.46
N SER A 148 36.42 -40.96 -23.14
CA SER A 148 36.82 -39.56 -23.36
C SER A 148 35.82 -38.80 -24.23
N SER A 149 35.21 -39.43 -25.23
CA SER A 149 34.17 -38.83 -26.07
C SER A 149 32.89 -38.57 -25.28
N ASP A 150 32.41 -39.56 -24.53
CA ASP A 150 31.20 -39.47 -23.70
C ASP A 150 31.37 -38.43 -22.57
N VAL A 151 32.56 -38.37 -21.95
CA VAL A 151 32.93 -37.35 -20.96
C VAL A 151 33.02 -35.96 -21.59
N ASN A 152 33.68 -35.80 -22.74
CA ASN A 152 33.77 -34.50 -23.41
C ASN A 152 32.39 -33.99 -23.89
N ALA A 153 31.52 -34.90 -24.35
CA ALA A 153 30.13 -34.58 -24.68
C ALA A 153 29.36 -34.07 -23.44
N LYS A 154 29.48 -34.76 -22.31
CA LYS A 154 28.84 -34.32 -21.05
C LYS A 154 29.41 -33.03 -20.47
N ILE A 155 30.71 -32.77 -20.62
CA ILE A 155 31.33 -31.49 -20.27
C ILE A 155 30.75 -30.36 -21.14
N ASN A 156 30.60 -30.58 -22.44
CA ASN A 156 30.03 -29.58 -23.35
C ASN A 156 28.54 -29.32 -23.10
N GLU A 157 27.74 -30.36 -22.81
CA GLU A 157 26.36 -30.20 -22.35
C GLU A 157 26.29 -29.39 -21.05
N PHE A 158 27.12 -29.72 -20.06
CA PHE A 158 27.15 -29.05 -18.76
C PHE A 158 27.58 -27.58 -18.87
N ASN A 159 28.59 -27.28 -19.69
CA ASN A 159 29.01 -25.91 -19.99
C ASN A 159 27.88 -25.12 -20.67
N SER A 160 27.17 -25.71 -21.63
CA SER A 160 26.03 -25.08 -22.30
C SER A 160 24.88 -24.77 -21.33
N VAL A 161 24.58 -25.67 -20.39
CA VAL A 161 23.59 -25.44 -19.33
C VAL A 161 24.04 -24.33 -18.35
N ILE A 162 25.33 -24.26 -18.02
CA ILE A 162 25.90 -23.17 -17.22
C ILE A 162 25.82 -21.84 -17.96
N GLU A 163 26.21 -21.77 -19.24
CA GLU A 163 26.15 -20.55 -20.04
C GLU A 163 24.72 -20.03 -20.19
N ALA A 164 23.75 -20.94 -20.44
CA ALA A 164 22.33 -20.60 -20.43
C ALA A 164 21.90 -20.02 -19.07
N LYS A 165 22.21 -20.69 -17.95
CA LYS A 165 21.84 -20.20 -16.60
C LYS A 165 22.55 -18.91 -16.20
N VAL A 166 23.76 -18.67 -16.69
CA VAL A 166 24.48 -17.40 -16.52
C VAL A 166 23.88 -16.29 -17.40
N SER A 167 23.22 -16.62 -18.52
CA SER A 167 22.40 -15.66 -19.28
C SER A 167 21.11 -15.34 -18.53
N ASP A 168 20.35 -16.36 -18.12
CA ASP A 168 19.10 -16.21 -17.36
C ASP A 168 19.30 -15.28 -16.14
N LEU A 169 20.33 -15.54 -15.34
CA LEU A 169 20.65 -14.75 -14.14
C LEU A 169 21.10 -13.31 -14.45
N LYS A 170 21.69 -13.05 -15.63
CA LYS A 170 22.00 -11.68 -16.07
C LYS A 170 20.72 -10.93 -16.45
N ASP A 171 19.81 -11.58 -17.16
CA ASP A 171 18.54 -10.97 -17.57
C ASP A 171 17.61 -10.75 -16.37
N GLU A 172 17.54 -11.68 -15.42
CA GLU A 172 16.91 -11.45 -14.11
C GLU A 172 17.56 -10.29 -13.34
N SER A 173 18.90 -10.21 -13.29
CA SER A 173 19.61 -9.10 -12.64
C SER A 173 19.30 -7.75 -13.31
N ASN A 174 19.25 -7.70 -14.64
CA ASN A 174 18.86 -6.51 -15.40
C ASN A 174 17.42 -6.08 -15.08
N VAL A 175 16.47 -7.03 -14.99
CA VAL A 175 15.08 -6.76 -14.60
C VAL A 175 15.00 -6.24 -13.16
N ILE A 176 15.74 -6.83 -12.22
CA ILE A 176 15.80 -6.38 -10.82
C ILE A 176 16.37 -4.96 -10.73
N GLN A 177 17.44 -4.63 -11.46
CA GLN A 177 17.98 -3.25 -11.50
C GLN A 177 16.97 -2.24 -12.07
N GLN A 178 16.22 -2.60 -13.12
CA GLN A 178 15.15 -1.74 -13.65
C GLN A 178 13.99 -1.57 -12.67
N GLN A 179 13.63 -2.60 -11.89
CA GLN A 179 12.63 -2.50 -10.83
C GLN A 179 13.12 -1.62 -9.67
N LEU A 180 14.38 -1.78 -9.24
CA LEU A 180 15.00 -0.95 -8.21
C LEU A 180 14.95 0.54 -8.60
N ALA A 181 15.37 0.89 -9.83
CA ALA A 181 15.32 2.26 -10.33
C ALA A 181 13.90 2.85 -10.38
N LYS A 182 12.89 2.03 -10.70
CA LYS A 182 11.46 2.43 -10.63
C LYS A 182 11.02 2.69 -9.19
N VAL A 183 11.41 1.84 -8.24
CA VAL A 183 11.11 2.02 -6.80
C VAL A 183 11.78 3.27 -6.25
N GLU A 184 13.04 3.54 -6.60
CA GLU A 184 13.74 4.79 -6.21
C GLU A 184 13.07 6.04 -6.80
N ALA A 185 12.63 6.00 -8.06
CA ALA A 185 11.90 7.11 -8.68
C ALA A 185 10.54 7.37 -8.00
N LEU A 186 9.78 6.31 -7.69
CA LEU A 186 8.54 6.40 -6.92
C LEU A 186 8.78 6.92 -5.50
N ARG A 187 9.87 6.48 -4.85
CA ARG A 187 10.27 6.96 -3.53
C ARG A 187 10.55 8.46 -3.53
N LYS A 188 11.38 8.95 -4.46
CA LYS A 188 11.67 10.39 -4.61
C LYS A 188 10.41 11.21 -4.89
N LYS A 189 9.48 10.68 -5.70
CA LYS A 189 8.18 11.32 -5.93
C LYS A 189 7.34 11.40 -4.65
N ASN A 190 7.30 10.34 -3.85
CA ASN A 190 6.59 10.32 -2.57
C ASN A 190 7.23 11.25 -1.53
N GLU A 191 8.57 11.33 -1.49
CA GLU A 191 9.30 12.27 -0.62
C GLU A 191 8.94 13.73 -0.96
N GLY A 192 8.88 14.08 -2.26
CA GLY A 192 8.40 15.41 -2.71
C GLY A 192 6.92 15.69 -2.39
N LEU A 193 6.02 14.69 -2.57
CA LEU A 193 4.61 14.83 -2.18
C LEU A 193 4.42 15.03 -0.67
N VAL A 194 5.33 14.49 0.16
CA VAL A 194 5.33 14.71 1.61
C VAL A 194 5.83 16.13 1.96
N GLU A 195 6.79 16.69 1.22
CA GLU A 195 7.14 18.11 1.36
C GLU A 195 5.99 19.03 0.95
N GLU A 196 5.36 18.80 -0.21
CA GLU A 196 4.18 19.55 -0.66
C GLU A 196 3.05 19.52 0.37
N PHE A 197 2.75 18.34 0.93
CA PHE A 197 1.73 18.18 1.98
C PHE A 197 2.08 18.92 3.27
N ASN A 198 3.35 18.87 3.71
CA ASN A 198 3.80 19.59 4.91
C ASN A 198 3.78 21.12 4.71
N ASN A 199 4.11 21.61 3.51
CA ASN A 199 4.00 23.02 3.15
C ASN A 199 2.54 23.47 3.15
N ALA A 200 1.64 22.74 2.48
CA ALA A 200 0.20 23.04 2.49
C ALA A 200 -0.41 23.00 3.90
N LYS A 201 0.05 22.09 4.77
CA LYS A 201 -0.34 22.04 6.18
C LYS A 201 0.15 23.27 6.96
N SER A 202 1.38 23.75 6.70
CA SER A 202 1.92 24.98 7.29
C SER A 202 1.13 26.21 6.85
N GLU A 203 0.82 26.33 5.56
CA GLU A 203 -0.04 27.39 5.02
C GLU A 203 -1.44 27.37 5.63
N LEU A 204 -2.04 26.19 5.84
CA LEU A 204 -3.35 26.04 6.46
C LEU A 204 -3.36 26.49 7.92
N GLU A 205 -2.35 26.14 8.73
CA GLU A 205 -2.22 26.64 10.11
C GLU A 205 -1.92 28.15 10.16
N GLN A 206 -1.18 28.70 9.19
CA GLN A 206 -1.03 30.16 9.03
C GLN A 206 -2.35 30.84 8.66
N LEU A 207 -3.14 30.27 7.75
CA LEU A 207 -4.45 30.82 7.37
C LEU A 207 -5.43 30.75 8.54
N LYS A 208 -5.46 29.63 9.27
CA LYS A 208 -6.26 29.43 10.49
C LYS A 208 -5.90 30.42 11.59
N SER A 209 -4.61 30.65 11.87
CA SER A 209 -4.18 31.65 12.87
C SER A 209 -4.49 33.09 12.44
N ARG A 210 -4.33 33.45 11.16
CA ARG A 210 -4.80 34.73 10.61
C ARG A 210 -6.31 34.90 10.75
N LEU A 211 -7.10 33.87 10.41
CA LEU A 211 -8.56 33.93 10.48
C LEU A 211 -9.06 34.03 11.93
N ILE A 212 -8.45 33.30 12.88
CA ILE A 212 -8.71 33.47 14.32
C ILE A 212 -8.39 34.90 14.75
N SER A 213 -7.23 35.44 14.37
CA SER A 213 -6.84 36.82 14.71
C SER A 213 -7.81 37.86 14.13
N GLN A 214 -8.22 37.72 12.87
CA GLN A 214 -9.19 38.61 12.21
C GLN A 214 -10.59 38.52 12.86
N VAL A 215 -11.08 37.31 13.13
CA VAL A 215 -12.39 37.11 13.78
C VAL A 215 -12.37 37.65 15.22
N SER A 216 -11.33 37.36 16.01
CA SER A 216 -11.18 37.93 17.35
C SER A 216 -11.08 39.46 17.33
N SER A 217 -10.30 40.05 16.40
CA SER A 217 -10.21 41.50 16.25
C SER A 217 -11.56 42.13 15.86
N SER A 218 -12.28 41.52 14.92
CA SER A 218 -13.61 41.96 14.48
C SER A 218 -14.63 41.89 15.63
N LEU A 219 -14.65 40.79 16.39
CA LEU A 219 -15.53 40.63 17.56
C LEU A 219 -15.20 41.62 18.69
N ILE A 220 -13.92 41.93 18.93
CA ILE A 220 -13.49 42.96 19.88
C ILE A 220 -13.95 44.35 19.41
N GLN A 221 -13.80 44.66 18.12
CA GLN A 221 -14.26 45.92 17.54
C GLN A 221 -15.78 46.06 17.62
N GLN A 222 -16.54 45.07 17.15
CA GLN A 222 -18.01 45.09 17.23
C GLN A 222 -18.52 45.19 18.68
N ARG A 223 -17.83 44.53 19.63
CA ARG A 223 -18.15 44.69 21.06
C ARG A 223 -17.89 46.11 21.54
N SER A 224 -16.76 46.72 21.18
CA SER A 224 -16.44 48.11 21.53
C SER A 224 -17.42 49.12 20.91
N GLU A 225 -17.83 48.90 19.64
CA GLU A 225 -18.83 49.72 18.96
C GLU A 225 -20.21 49.59 19.63
N THR A 226 -20.61 48.37 19.98
CA THR A 226 -21.87 48.10 20.72
C THR A 226 -21.85 48.72 22.12
N GLU A 227 -20.72 48.64 22.83
CA GLU A 227 -20.54 49.17 24.18
C GLU A 227 -20.54 50.71 24.18
N LYS A 228 -19.92 51.35 23.18
CA LYS A 228 -20.05 52.80 22.94
C LYS A 228 -21.50 53.21 22.64
N PHE A 229 -22.18 52.48 21.75
CA PHE A 229 -23.59 52.75 21.43
C PHE A 229 -24.49 52.63 22.67
N LEU A 230 -24.26 51.64 23.54
CA LEU A 230 -24.97 51.49 24.80
C LEU A 230 -24.69 52.66 25.77
N GLN A 231 -23.43 53.09 25.90
CA GLN A 231 -23.06 54.25 26.72
C GLN A 231 -23.69 55.56 26.19
N GLU A 232 -23.65 55.80 24.88
CA GLU A 232 -24.33 56.94 24.26
C GLU A 232 -25.84 56.89 24.45
N SER A 233 -26.45 55.71 24.34
CA SER A 233 -27.89 55.51 24.53
C SER A 233 -28.30 55.76 25.99
N GLU A 234 -27.49 55.28 26.95
CA GLU A 234 -27.73 55.54 28.37
C GLU A 234 -27.57 57.04 28.71
N GLN A 235 -26.57 57.72 28.13
CA GLN A 235 -26.41 59.17 28.31
C GLN A 235 -27.57 59.95 27.66
N LYS A 236 -27.97 59.61 26.44
CA LYS A 236 -29.15 60.21 25.77
C LYS A 236 -30.42 59.99 26.60
N ARG A 237 -30.59 58.82 27.25
CA ARG A 237 -31.70 58.59 28.18
C ARG A 237 -31.62 59.52 29.39
N LYS A 238 -30.46 59.61 30.06
CA LYS A 238 -30.23 60.55 31.18
C LYS A 238 -30.49 62.01 30.81
N ASP A 239 -30.11 62.41 29.60
CA ASP A 239 -30.35 63.78 29.09
C ASP A 239 -31.84 64.04 28.80
N VAL A 240 -32.59 63.01 28.35
CA VAL A 240 -34.06 63.06 28.21
C VAL A 240 -34.74 63.07 29.57
N ASP A 241 -34.34 62.21 30.51
CA ASP A 241 -34.85 62.17 31.89
C ASP A 241 -34.64 63.55 32.58
N ALA A 242 -33.45 64.14 32.42
CA ALA A 242 -33.12 65.47 32.93
C ALA A 242 -33.89 66.60 32.23
N ARG A 243 -34.23 66.45 30.93
CA ARG A 243 -35.13 67.37 30.22
C ARG A 243 -36.56 67.26 30.74
N ILE A 244 -37.10 66.05 30.89
CA ILE A 244 -38.44 65.80 31.42
C ILE A 244 -38.57 66.42 32.82
N ASN A 245 -37.62 66.16 33.72
CA ASN A 245 -37.64 66.74 35.07
C ASN A 245 -37.61 68.28 35.04
N ARG A 246 -36.83 68.91 34.15
CA ARG A 246 -36.83 70.37 33.98
C ARG A 246 -38.14 70.90 33.40
N THR A 247 -38.77 70.19 32.47
CA THR A 247 -40.08 70.55 31.93
C THR A 247 -41.15 70.48 33.01
N LEU A 248 -41.20 69.39 33.78
CA LEU A 248 -42.12 69.22 34.91
C LEU A 248 -41.90 70.28 36.01
N GLU A 249 -40.65 70.65 36.30
CA GLU A 249 -40.34 71.78 37.20
C GLU A 249 -40.86 73.13 36.65
N LEU A 250 -40.74 73.36 35.34
CA LEU A 250 -41.21 74.60 34.71
C LEU A 250 -42.74 74.64 34.66
N GLU A 251 -43.40 73.52 34.32
CA GLU A 251 -44.85 73.37 34.36
C GLU A 251 -45.39 73.57 35.77
N SER A 252 -44.74 72.99 36.79
CA SER A 252 -45.07 73.23 38.20
C SER A 252 -44.94 74.71 38.59
N LYS A 253 -43.85 75.39 38.20
CA LYS A 253 -43.66 76.83 38.45
C LYS A 253 -44.66 77.71 37.70
N ILE A 254 -45.04 77.34 36.47
CA ILE A 254 -46.08 78.02 35.69
C ILE A 254 -47.46 77.81 36.32
N ALA A 255 -47.79 76.60 36.74
CA ALA A 255 -49.03 76.29 37.43
C ALA A 255 -49.14 77.04 38.78
N GLU A 256 -48.07 77.07 39.57
CA GLU A 256 -48.00 77.91 40.77
C GLU A 256 -48.22 79.40 40.46
N GLY A 257 -47.59 79.92 39.40
CA GLY A 257 -47.74 81.30 38.95
C GLY A 257 -49.18 81.62 38.58
N LEU A 258 -49.80 80.78 37.76
CA LEU A 258 -51.21 80.90 37.35
C LEU A 258 -52.17 80.80 38.55
N ILE A 259 -51.90 79.91 39.52
CA ILE A 259 -52.69 79.81 40.75
C ILE A 259 -52.55 81.08 41.60
N LYS A 260 -51.34 81.64 41.73
CA LYS A 260 -51.09 82.90 42.44
C LYS A 260 -51.79 84.09 41.76
N ASP A 261 -51.72 84.20 40.43
CA ASP A 261 -52.42 85.23 39.68
C ASP A 261 -53.95 85.07 39.74
N VAL A 262 -54.48 83.85 39.67
CA VAL A 262 -55.92 83.59 39.85
C VAL A 262 -56.36 83.97 41.26
N ASN A 263 -55.64 83.56 42.31
CA ASN A 263 -55.97 83.90 43.69
C ASN A 263 -55.96 85.42 43.92
N ARG A 264 -54.90 86.11 43.48
CA ARG A 264 -54.81 87.57 43.52
C ARG A 264 -55.97 88.23 42.76
N LYS A 265 -56.36 87.69 41.60
CA LYS A 265 -57.44 88.26 40.78
C LYS A 265 -58.82 88.02 41.40
N VAL A 266 -59.00 86.93 42.14
CA VAL A 266 -60.16 86.70 43.01
C VAL A 266 -60.18 87.72 44.16
N GLU A 267 -59.07 87.91 44.88
CA GLU A 267 -58.95 88.94 45.94
C GLU A 267 -59.24 90.35 45.39
N GLU A 268 -58.70 90.69 44.22
CA GLU A 268 -58.96 91.96 43.53
C GLU A 268 -60.39 92.12 43.00
N ILE A 269 -61.16 91.04 42.87
CA ILE A 269 -62.60 91.08 42.55
C ILE A 269 -63.39 91.24 43.84
N SER A 270 -63.16 90.41 44.85
CA SER A 270 -63.81 90.51 46.16
C SER A 270 -63.64 91.89 46.78
N LEU A 271 -62.42 92.45 46.80
CA LEU A 271 -62.16 93.81 47.30
C LEU A 271 -62.85 94.94 46.50
N LYS A 272 -63.28 94.67 45.25
CA LYS A 272 -64.08 95.61 44.45
C LYS A 272 -65.58 95.42 44.72
N GLU A 273 -66.03 94.19 44.89
CA GLU A 273 -67.41 93.87 45.25
C GLU A 273 -67.73 94.32 46.69
N ASP A 274 -66.85 94.08 47.65
CA ASP A 274 -66.95 94.57 49.04
C ASP A 274 -67.12 96.10 49.09
N LYS A 275 -66.26 96.84 48.37
CA LYS A 275 -66.34 98.32 48.29
C LYS A 275 -67.60 98.81 47.59
N LYS A 276 -68.08 98.07 46.58
CA LYS A 276 -69.33 98.38 45.89
C LYS A 276 -70.54 98.14 46.80
N LEU A 277 -70.55 97.02 47.51
CA LEU A 277 -71.57 96.67 48.52
C LEU A 277 -71.56 97.68 49.68
N GLU A 278 -70.40 98.08 50.19
CA GLU A 278 -70.25 99.12 51.21
C GLU A 278 -70.79 100.48 50.72
N GLY A 279 -70.54 100.82 49.46
CA GLY A 279 -71.11 102.01 48.81
C GLY A 279 -72.64 101.96 48.67
N GLU A 280 -73.19 100.83 48.21
CA GLU A 280 -74.63 100.59 48.11
C GLU A 280 -75.32 100.57 49.49
N LEU A 281 -74.65 100.05 50.52
CA LEU A 281 -75.10 100.08 51.92
C LEU A 281 -75.12 101.52 52.45
N LYS A 282 -74.04 102.29 52.28
CA LYS A 282 -73.98 103.70 52.70
C LYS A 282 -75.03 104.57 51.99
N ALA A 283 -75.25 104.34 50.69
CA ALA A 283 -76.31 105.00 49.95
C ALA A 283 -77.71 104.67 50.50
N ARG A 284 -77.99 103.39 50.81
CA ARG A 284 -79.25 102.94 51.40
C ARG A 284 -79.46 103.43 52.84
N ILE A 285 -78.40 103.54 53.63
CA ILE A 285 -78.46 104.12 54.99
C ILE A 285 -78.83 105.61 54.89
N ALA A 286 -78.19 106.38 54.01
CA ALA A 286 -78.55 107.78 53.77
C ALA A 286 -79.99 107.94 53.23
N GLU A 287 -80.45 107.01 52.39
CA GLU A 287 -81.84 106.96 51.91
C GLU A 287 -82.83 106.71 53.07
N LEU A 288 -82.51 105.79 53.99
CA LEU A 288 -83.28 105.52 55.21
C LEU A 288 -83.29 106.70 56.18
N ASP A 289 -82.13 107.32 56.44
CA ASP A 289 -82.04 108.51 57.30
C ASP A 289 -82.88 109.67 56.76
N SER A 290 -82.92 109.85 55.42
CA SER A 290 -83.77 110.86 54.78
C SER A 290 -85.28 110.59 54.96
N LEU A 291 -85.69 109.31 54.96
CA LEU A 291 -87.07 108.89 55.23
C LEU A 291 -87.45 109.06 56.70
N ILE A 292 -86.52 108.81 57.62
CA ILE A 292 -86.70 109.02 59.06
C ILE A 292 -86.89 110.51 59.38
N GLN A 293 -86.13 111.40 58.73
CA GLN A 293 -86.27 112.85 58.92
C GLN A 293 -87.60 113.44 58.40
N GLN A 294 -88.36 112.72 57.58
CA GLN A 294 -89.62 113.22 56.98
C GLN A 294 -90.89 112.70 57.67
N SER A 295 -90.81 111.85 58.70
CA SER A 295 -91.98 111.19 59.29
C SER A 295 -92.55 111.89 60.54
N HIS A 296 -93.77 112.42 60.42
CA HIS A 296 -94.65 112.72 61.56
C HIS A 296 -95.32 111.43 62.10
N PRO A 297 -95.71 111.36 63.39
CA PRO A 297 -96.00 110.09 64.07
C PRO A 297 -97.26 109.32 63.60
N GLU A 298 -98.17 109.92 62.82
CA GLU A 298 -99.43 109.24 62.44
C GLU A 298 -99.35 108.39 61.16
N THR A 299 -98.34 108.59 60.29
CA THR A 299 -98.18 107.79 59.05
C THR A 299 -97.50 106.44 59.26
N LEU A 300 -97.08 106.11 60.49
CA LEU A 300 -96.30 104.92 60.82
C LEU A 300 -96.93 103.59 60.35
N LYS A 301 -98.26 103.46 60.29
CA LYS A 301 -98.91 102.22 59.80
C LYS A 301 -98.71 101.97 58.31
N GLU A 302 -98.82 103.00 57.46
CA GLU A 302 -98.53 102.85 56.02
C GLU A 302 -97.04 102.70 55.76
N ILE A 303 -96.20 103.44 56.50
CA ILE A 303 -94.74 103.33 56.39
C ILE A 303 -94.27 101.91 56.79
N ILE A 304 -94.84 101.30 57.84
CA ILE A 304 -94.56 99.90 58.20
C ILE A 304 -95.00 98.94 57.07
N GLY A 305 -96.21 99.12 56.50
CA GLY A 305 -96.67 98.29 55.39
C GLY A 305 -95.81 98.40 54.12
N LEU A 306 -95.30 99.59 53.82
CA LEU A 306 -94.33 99.82 52.75
C LEU A 306 -92.94 99.25 53.09
N MET A 307 -92.51 99.31 54.36
CA MET A 307 -91.28 98.65 54.80
C MET A 307 -91.36 97.13 54.69
N THR A 308 -92.47 96.48 55.09
CA THR A 308 -92.62 95.02 54.92
C THR A 308 -92.50 94.61 53.45
N LYS A 309 -93.17 95.31 52.52
CA LYS A 309 -93.02 95.05 51.08
C LYS A 309 -91.63 95.36 50.54
N LYS A 310 -90.95 96.39 51.06
CA LYS A 310 -89.54 96.67 50.71
C LYS A 310 -88.60 95.59 51.26
N ILE A 311 -88.90 95.00 52.42
CA ILE A 311 -88.14 93.87 53.00
C ILE A 311 -88.32 92.62 52.13
N GLU A 312 -89.55 92.23 51.76
CA GLU A 312 -89.78 91.12 50.82
C GLU A 312 -89.02 91.29 49.49
N LEU A 313 -88.98 92.53 48.96
CA LEU A 313 -88.27 92.86 47.72
C LEU A 313 -86.74 92.95 47.91
N ILE A 314 -86.26 93.22 49.13
CA ILE A 314 -84.84 93.11 49.51
C ILE A 314 -84.44 91.64 49.65
N ASP A 315 -85.28 90.80 50.28
CA ASP A 315 -85.05 89.37 50.45
C ASP A 315 -85.04 88.65 49.09
N GLN A 316 -85.97 88.97 48.19
CA GLN A 316 -85.93 88.51 46.80
C GLN A 316 -84.64 88.93 46.08
N LYS A 317 -84.18 90.17 46.27
CA LYS A 317 -82.91 90.65 45.68
C LYS A 317 -81.66 90.09 46.35
N LEU A 318 -81.73 89.68 47.62
CA LEU A 318 -80.68 88.92 48.30
C LEU A 318 -80.59 87.51 47.71
N VAL A 319 -81.72 86.84 47.48
CA VAL A 319 -81.75 85.54 46.78
C VAL A 319 -81.23 85.65 45.34
N GLU A 320 -81.55 86.73 44.60
CA GLU A 320 -80.93 87.02 43.30
C GLU A 320 -79.42 87.35 43.38
N LEU A 321 -78.95 87.87 44.51
CA LEU A 321 -77.54 88.20 44.74
C LEU A 321 -76.73 86.96 45.12
N ASP A 322 -77.26 86.07 45.97
CA ASP A 322 -76.63 84.77 46.29
C ASP A 322 -76.56 83.83 45.08
N GLN A 323 -77.44 84.00 44.08
CA GLN A 323 -77.38 83.26 42.82
C GLN A 323 -76.36 83.83 41.81
N LYS A 324 -75.96 85.10 41.91
CA LYS A 324 -74.96 85.70 41.01
C LYS A 324 -73.52 85.15 41.15
N PRO A 325 -72.97 84.84 42.34
CA PRO A 325 -71.67 84.19 42.43
C PRO A 325 -71.67 82.77 41.88
N LEU A 326 -72.82 82.08 41.76
CA LEU A 326 -72.87 80.82 41.00
C LEU A 326 -72.61 81.07 39.51
N LEU A 327 -73.26 82.07 38.90
CA LEU A 327 -73.07 82.40 37.49
C LEU A 327 -71.62 82.79 37.17
N VAL A 328 -71.00 83.65 37.99
CA VAL A 328 -69.58 84.03 37.82
C VAL A 328 -68.65 82.82 38.00
N LYS A 329 -68.93 81.95 38.98
CA LYS A 329 -68.16 80.73 39.24
C LYS A 329 -68.29 79.71 38.11
N ASP A 330 -69.44 79.65 37.43
CA ASP A 330 -69.65 78.81 36.25
C ASP A 330 -69.02 79.40 34.98
N GLU A 331 -68.97 80.72 34.81
CA GLU A 331 -68.16 81.36 33.75
C GLU A 331 -66.66 81.13 33.96
N ILE A 332 -66.15 81.24 35.19
CA ILE A 332 -64.75 80.92 35.52
C ILE A 332 -64.43 79.46 35.21
N LYS A 333 -65.29 78.50 35.61
CA LYS A 333 -65.14 77.08 35.21
C LYS A 333 -65.10 76.93 33.69
N LYS A 334 -65.94 77.67 32.96
CA LYS A 334 -66.06 77.60 31.49
C LYS A 334 -64.81 78.14 30.79
N ILE A 335 -64.19 79.20 31.32
CA ILE A 335 -62.90 79.73 30.87
C ILE A 335 -61.78 78.71 31.17
N GLN A 336 -61.70 78.21 32.41
CA GLN A 336 -60.72 77.18 32.79
C GLN A 336 -60.85 75.91 31.94
N LEU A 337 -62.07 75.48 31.62
CA LEU A 337 -62.32 74.34 30.73
C LEU A 337 -61.83 74.60 29.31
N LEU A 338 -62.06 75.80 28.77
CA LEU A 338 -61.57 76.21 27.44
C LEU A 338 -60.04 76.32 27.38
N GLU A 339 -59.39 76.80 28.45
CA GLU A 339 -57.94 76.84 28.55
C GLU A 339 -57.33 75.44 28.70
N LEU A 340 -57.93 74.57 29.50
CA LEU A 340 -57.54 73.16 29.61
C LEU A 340 -57.74 72.40 28.28
N GLN A 341 -58.79 72.70 27.52
CA GLN A 341 -59.00 72.16 26.17
C GLN A 341 -57.93 72.64 25.18
N LYS A 342 -57.57 73.93 25.20
CA LYS A 342 -56.48 74.47 24.38
C LYS A 342 -55.13 73.84 24.76
N PHE A 343 -54.85 73.67 26.04
CA PHE A 343 -53.63 73.02 26.52
C PHE A 343 -53.55 71.58 26.03
N LYS A 344 -54.61 70.77 26.21
CA LYS A 344 -54.67 69.38 25.71
C LYS A 344 -54.55 69.28 24.18
N ALA A 345 -55.07 70.25 23.44
CA ALA A 345 -54.90 70.32 21.99
C ALA A 345 -53.44 70.63 21.60
N PHE A 346 -52.77 71.52 22.34
CA PHE A 346 -51.34 71.82 22.16
C PHE A 346 -50.45 70.63 22.54
N GLU A 347 -50.68 70.01 23.70
CA GLU A 347 -50.02 68.81 24.20
C GLU A 347 -50.09 67.67 23.16
N LYS A 348 -51.30 67.37 22.65
CA LYS A 348 -51.49 66.40 21.57
C LYS A 348 -50.76 66.80 20.28
N SER A 349 -50.76 68.08 19.91
CA SER A 349 -50.05 68.55 18.72
C SER A 349 -48.53 68.42 18.86
N LEU A 350 -47.99 68.65 20.05
CA LEU A 350 -46.57 68.46 20.38
C LEU A 350 -46.20 66.97 20.33
N GLN A 351 -47.02 66.10 20.93
CA GLN A 351 -46.83 64.65 20.87
C GLN A 351 -46.86 64.15 19.41
N GLU A 352 -47.84 64.58 18.61
CA GLU A 352 -47.91 64.24 17.18
C GLU A 352 -46.70 64.72 16.38
N GLN A 353 -46.05 65.83 16.76
CA GLN A 353 -44.80 66.27 16.13
C GLN A 353 -43.60 65.43 16.57
N MET A 354 -43.50 65.09 17.87
CA MET A 354 -42.45 64.23 18.39
C MET A 354 -42.52 62.81 17.80
N GLU A 355 -43.71 62.22 17.73
CA GLU A 355 -43.93 60.90 17.09
C GLU A 355 -43.51 60.94 15.60
N LYS A 356 -43.84 62.00 14.87
CA LYS A 356 -43.41 62.16 13.46
C LYS A 356 -41.88 62.27 13.32
N GLN A 357 -41.20 62.99 14.21
CA GLN A 357 -39.73 63.09 14.18
C GLN A 357 -39.03 61.78 14.61
N VAL A 358 -39.55 61.11 15.65
CA VAL A 358 -39.03 59.82 16.12
C VAL A 358 -39.21 58.74 15.05
N ASN A 359 -40.40 58.64 14.45
CA ASN A 359 -40.66 57.67 13.39
C ASN A 359 -39.79 57.93 12.15
N TYR A 360 -39.65 59.20 11.71
CA TYR A 360 -38.76 59.55 10.59
C TYR A 360 -37.30 59.13 10.84
N TYR A 361 -36.76 59.38 12.04
CA TYR A 361 -35.39 58.97 12.38
C TYR A 361 -35.24 57.44 12.52
N LEU A 362 -36.27 56.76 13.03
CA LEU A 362 -36.30 55.29 13.11
C LEU A 362 -36.37 54.66 11.70
N ASP A 363 -37.18 55.20 10.80
CA ASP A 363 -37.28 54.75 9.41
C ASP A 363 -35.96 54.96 8.66
N GLU A 364 -35.34 56.14 8.79
CA GLU A 364 -34.02 56.42 8.20
C GLU A 364 -32.95 55.43 8.70
N LYS A 365 -32.89 55.19 10.01
CA LYS A 365 -31.94 54.23 10.61
C LYS A 365 -32.28 52.78 10.28
N TYR A 366 -33.55 52.42 10.11
CA TYR A 366 -33.97 51.09 9.68
C TYR A 366 -33.58 50.84 8.22
N VAL A 367 -33.74 51.83 7.33
CA VAL A 367 -33.28 51.75 5.92
C VAL A 367 -31.76 51.64 5.85
N GLU A 368 -31.01 52.43 6.61
CA GLU A 368 -29.54 52.34 6.68
C GLU A 368 -29.08 50.97 7.20
N TRP A 369 -29.66 50.50 8.31
CA TRP A 369 -29.35 49.18 8.88
C TRP A 369 -29.69 48.04 7.92
N SER A 370 -30.88 48.07 7.31
CA SER A 370 -31.33 47.09 6.33
C SER A 370 -30.39 47.05 5.11
N LYS A 371 -29.97 48.21 4.60
CA LYS A 371 -28.99 48.28 3.49
C LYS A 371 -27.66 47.64 3.87
N ASN A 372 -27.12 47.97 5.05
CA ASN A 372 -25.85 47.42 5.54
C ASN A 372 -25.93 45.91 5.84
N PHE A 373 -27.08 45.43 6.33
CA PHE A 373 -27.35 44.01 6.57
C PHE A 373 -27.43 43.22 5.25
N ASN A 374 -28.19 43.71 4.27
CA ASN A 374 -28.32 43.10 2.95
C ASN A 374 -26.99 43.08 2.18
N GLN A 375 -26.15 44.12 2.33
CA GLN A 375 -24.78 44.12 1.77
C GLN A 375 -23.93 42.99 2.39
N LYS A 376 -23.91 42.85 3.71
CA LYS A 376 -23.15 41.78 4.38
C LYS A 376 -23.65 40.37 4.04
N LEU A 377 -24.96 40.22 3.78
CA LEU A 377 -25.54 38.99 3.23
C LEU A 377 -24.95 38.67 1.85
N ALA A 378 -24.96 39.63 0.93
CA ALA A 378 -24.39 39.43 -0.41
C ALA A 378 -22.87 39.15 -0.39
N GLU A 379 -22.11 39.79 0.51
CA GLU A 379 -20.69 39.50 0.73
C GLU A 379 -20.47 38.08 1.28
N MET A 380 -21.33 37.61 2.19
CA MET A 380 -21.30 36.25 2.73
C MET A 380 -21.65 35.21 1.65
N ASP A 381 -22.68 35.45 0.84
CA ASP A 381 -23.09 34.55 -0.24
C ASP A 381 -22.00 34.43 -1.32
N GLN A 382 -21.32 35.53 -1.67
CA GLN A 382 -20.16 35.50 -2.56
C GLN A 382 -19.00 34.69 -1.96
N SER A 383 -18.74 34.83 -0.65
CA SER A 383 -17.72 34.04 0.06
C SER A 383 -18.05 32.53 0.06
N GLN A 384 -19.31 32.16 0.26
CA GLN A 384 -19.76 30.76 0.15
C GLN A 384 -19.66 30.23 -1.29
N ALA A 385 -19.97 31.06 -2.30
CA ALA A 385 -19.80 30.70 -3.72
C ALA A 385 -18.32 30.48 -4.09
N GLU A 386 -17.39 31.26 -3.54
CA GLU A 386 -15.95 31.01 -3.71
C GLU A 386 -15.48 29.72 -3.01
N LEU A 387 -15.94 29.48 -1.78
CA LEU A 387 -15.57 28.28 -1.01
C LEU A 387 -16.07 27.00 -1.68
N THR A 388 -17.33 26.98 -2.12
CA THR A 388 -17.91 25.84 -2.87
C THR A 388 -17.20 25.63 -4.21
N LYS A 389 -16.84 26.70 -4.94
CA LYS A 389 -16.04 26.61 -6.17
C LYS A 389 -14.62 26.06 -5.94
N LYS A 390 -13.97 26.45 -4.82
CA LYS A 390 -12.65 25.90 -4.41
C LYS A 390 -12.77 24.42 -4.03
N ALA A 391 -13.79 24.05 -3.24
CA ALA A 391 -14.04 22.66 -2.86
C ALA A 391 -14.37 21.77 -4.07
N GLN A 392 -15.21 22.22 -5.00
CA GLN A 392 -15.52 21.48 -6.23
C GLN A 392 -14.26 21.23 -7.06
N LYS A 393 -13.39 22.23 -7.23
CA LYS A 393 -12.11 22.04 -7.94
C LYS A 393 -11.25 20.97 -7.25
N GLN A 394 -11.16 20.97 -5.92
CA GLN A 394 -10.43 19.94 -5.18
C GLN A 394 -11.04 18.54 -5.38
N VAL A 395 -12.36 18.42 -5.39
CA VAL A 395 -13.06 17.16 -5.71
C VAL A 395 -12.77 16.70 -7.14
N ASP A 396 -12.77 17.61 -8.12
CA ASP A 396 -12.45 17.30 -9.51
C ASP A 396 -10.99 16.86 -9.69
N ASP A 397 -10.04 17.50 -8.99
CA ASP A 397 -8.62 17.15 -9.02
C ASP A 397 -8.34 15.82 -8.29
N ILE A 398 -9.02 15.52 -7.18
CA ILE A 398 -9.03 14.20 -6.53
C ILE A 398 -9.60 13.13 -7.48
N ASN A 399 -10.68 13.43 -8.21
CA ASN A 399 -11.26 12.50 -9.18
C ASN A 399 -10.36 12.27 -10.41
N LYS A 400 -9.55 13.25 -10.82
CA LYS A 400 -8.48 13.04 -11.83
C LYS A 400 -7.39 12.13 -11.29
N LEU A 401 -6.90 12.35 -10.07
CA LEU A 401 -5.91 11.48 -9.43
C LEU A 401 -6.44 10.04 -9.28
N LYS A 402 -7.70 9.86 -8.87
CA LYS A 402 -8.36 8.54 -8.78
C LYS A 402 -8.53 7.85 -10.15
N LYS A 403 -8.54 8.59 -11.26
CA LYS A 403 -8.51 8.04 -12.63
C LYS A 403 -7.09 7.76 -13.15
N GLN A 404 -6.06 8.37 -12.57
CA GLN A 404 -4.65 8.10 -12.89
C GLN A 404 -4.07 6.96 -12.04
N VAL A 405 -4.54 6.79 -10.82
CA VAL A 405 -4.23 5.63 -9.96
C VAL A 405 -5.16 4.49 -10.36
N ASP A 406 -4.74 3.71 -11.35
CA ASP A 406 -5.41 2.46 -11.72
C ASP A 406 -5.25 1.42 -10.60
N LEU A 407 -6.26 1.37 -9.74
CA LEU A 407 -6.34 0.45 -8.61
C LEU A 407 -6.46 -1.01 -9.05
N ASP A 408 -7.02 -1.29 -10.24
CA ASP A 408 -7.14 -2.64 -10.76
C ASP A 408 -5.80 -3.15 -11.29
N THR A 409 -5.01 -2.29 -11.95
CA THR A 409 -3.60 -2.59 -12.24
C THR A 409 -2.78 -2.82 -10.96
N ILE A 410 -2.93 -1.99 -9.92
CA ILE A 410 -2.23 -2.21 -8.64
C ILE A 410 -2.65 -3.57 -8.03
N LYS A 411 -3.95 -3.85 -7.97
CA LYS A 411 -4.48 -5.12 -7.45
C LYS A 411 -3.97 -6.33 -8.23
N ALA A 412 -3.96 -6.26 -9.56
CA ALA A 412 -3.39 -7.30 -10.42
C ALA A 412 -1.88 -7.52 -10.16
N THR A 413 -1.10 -6.45 -9.89
CA THR A 413 0.31 -6.62 -9.50
C THR A 413 0.49 -7.25 -8.11
N MET A 414 -0.42 -7.02 -7.16
CA MET A 414 -0.38 -7.69 -5.85
C MET A 414 -0.78 -9.17 -5.96
N GLU A 415 -1.83 -9.48 -6.71
CA GLU A 415 -2.27 -10.86 -6.99
C GLU A 415 -1.18 -11.64 -7.76
N GLY A 416 -0.51 -11.01 -8.72
CA GLY A 416 0.66 -11.57 -9.40
C GLY A 416 1.88 -11.78 -8.49
N LEU A 417 2.10 -10.90 -7.51
CA LEU A 417 3.19 -11.03 -6.54
C LEU A 417 2.97 -12.22 -5.58
N ASP A 418 1.75 -12.42 -5.08
CA ASP A 418 1.43 -13.59 -4.26
C ASP A 418 1.46 -14.90 -5.08
N LEU A 419 1.07 -14.87 -6.36
CA LEU A 419 1.20 -16.03 -7.25
C LEU A 419 2.68 -16.40 -7.47
N PHE A 420 3.54 -15.41 -7.76
CA PHE A 420 4.99 -15.59 -7.88
C PHE A 420 5.60 -16.15 -6.58
N LYS A 421 5.19 -15.61 -5.43
CA LYS A 421 5.64 -16.05 -4.10
C LYS A 421 5.24 -17.51 -3.81
N GLN A 422 4.04 -17.94 -4.20
CA GLN A 422 3.63 -19.36 -4.12
C GLN A 422 4.49 -20.24 -5.05
N GLN A 423 4.70 -19.83 -6.30
CA GLN A 423 5.56 -20.57 -7.23
C GLN A 423 7.01 -20.69 -6.72
N PHE A 424 7.57 -19.61 -6.19
CA PHE A 424 8.91 -19.58 -5.59
C PHE A 424 9.01 -20.53 -4.38
N ILE A 425 8.05 -20.48 -3.45
CA ILE A 425 8.01 -21.37 -2.29
C ILE A 425 7.92 -22.84 -2.72
N ASN A 426 7.05 -23.16 -3.69
CA ASN A 426 6.90 -24.51 -4.21
C ASN A 426 8.18 -25.01 -4.89
N THR A 427 8.87 -24.17 -5.68
CA THR A 427 10.15 -24.51 -6.31
C THR A 427 11.25 -24.72 -5.27
N VAL A 428 11.36 -23.86 -4.25
CA VAL A 428 12.34 -24.04 -3.15
C VAL A 428 12.04 -25.31 -2.37
N GLN A 429 10.78 -25.62 -2.06
CA GLN A 429 10.38 -26.86 -1.38
C GLN A 429 10.73 -28.10 -2.22
N LYS A 430 10.44 -28.09 -3.52
CA LYS A 430 10.81 -29.18 -4.45
C LYS A 430 12.32 -29.40 -4.48
N ASN A 431 13.10 -28.34 -4.62
CA ASN A 431 14.57 -28.41 -4.64
C ASN A 431 15.14 -28.94 -3.31
N VAL A 432 14.53 -28.57 -2.17
CA VAL A 432 14.90 -29.10 -0.84
C VAL A 432 14.52 -30.58 -0.69
N GLN A 433 13.39 -31.03 -1.24
CA GLN A 433 13.01 -32.44 -1.27
C GLN A 433 13.97 -33.26 -2.16
N GLU A 434 14.29 -32.78 -3.35
CA GLU A 434 15.26 -33.41 -4.26
C GLU A 434 16.67 -33.48 -3.65
N PHE A 435 17.13 -32.41 -3.00
CA PHE A 435 18.41 -32.39 -2.27
C PHE A 435 18.42 -33.40 -1.10
N ASN A 436 17.34 -33.47 -0.32
CA ASN A 436 17.25 -34.46 0.77
C ASN A 436 17.20 -35.90 0.24
N LYS A 437 16.53 -36.16 -0.89
CA LYS A 437 16.52 -37.47 -1.56
C LYS A 437 17.92 -37.86 -2.08
N ALA A 438 18.62 -36.94 -2.75
CA ALA A 438 19.99 -37.16 -3.19
C ALA A 438 20.94 -37.40 -2.00
N LYS A 439 20.71 -36.73 -0.86
CA LYS A 439 21.45 -36.96 0.39
C LYS A 439 21.21 -38.35 0.98
N THR A 440 19.98 -38.87 0.95
CA THR A 440 19.69 -40.24 1.40
C THR A 440 20.26 -41.29 0.44
N GLU A 441 20.12 -41.10 -0.88
CA GLU A 441 20.72 -41.98 -1.89
C GLU A 441 22.25 -42.03 -1.79
N LEU A 442 22.89 -40.89 -1.51
CA LEU A 442 24.34 -40.83 -1.25
C LEU A 442 24.73 -41.57 0.05
N ALA A 443 23.93 -41.47 1.11
CA ALA A 443 24.19 -42.20 2.36
C ALA A 443 24.07 -43.73 2.17
N GLU A 444 23.05 -44.20 1.45
CA GLU A 444 22.90 -45.61 1.08
C GLU A 444 24.07 -46.12 0.22
N LEU A 445 24.55 -45.31 -0.74
CA LEU A 445 25.72 -45.63 -1.56
C LEU A 445 27.01 -45.70 -0.74
N ILE A 446 27.19 -44.82 0.26
CA ILE A 446 28.31 -44.88 1.20
C ILE A 446 28.24 -46.16 2.04
N GLN A 447 27.11 -46.42 2.69
CA GLN A 447 26.92 -47.61 3.53
C GLN A 447 27.13 -48.92 2.74
N LYS A 448 26.62 -48.99 1.50
CA LYS A 448 26.84 -50.14 0.61
C LYS A 448 28.31 -50.29 0.21
N ARG A 449 29.05 -49.18 0.05
CA ARG A 449 30.49 -49.20 -0.25
C ARG A 449 31.31 -49.63 0.96
N GLU A 450 30.96 -49.19 2.16
CA GLU A 450 31.57 -49.61 3.43
C GLU A 450 31.39 -51.12 3.62
N ALA A 451 30.18 -51.66 3.42
CA ALA A 451 29.91 -53.10 3.47
C ALA A 451 30.78 -53.91 2.48
N MET A 452 30.94 -53.44 1.23
CA MET A 452 31.84 -54.09 0.26
C MET A 452 33.33 -53.99 0.66
N VAL A 453 33.75 -52.92 1.34
CA VAL A 453 35.11 -52.80 1.89
C VAL A 453 35.31 -53.77 3.05
N ASP A 454 34.34 -53.93 3.95
CA ASP A 454 34.38 -54.92 5.04
C ASP A 454 34.42 -56.36 4.52
N GLU A 455 33.70 -56.67 3.44
CA GLU A 455 33.79 -57.97 2.75
C GLU A 455 35.19 -58.19 2.14
N HIS A 456 35.77 -57.16 1.51
CA HIS A 456 37.15 -57.24 1.01
C HIS A 456 38.19 -57.39 2.13
N ILE A 457 38.02 -56.72 3.27
CA ILE A 457 38.90 -56.88 4.45
C ILE A 457 38.83 -58.33 4.94
N LYS A 458 37.63 -58.87 5.18
CA LYS A 458 37.43 -60.28 5.58
C LYS A 458 38.04 -61.26 4.57
N ALA A 459 37.94 -60.98 3.27
CA ALA A 459 38.56 -61.80 2.23
C ALA A 459 40.10 -61.73 2.27
N VAL A 460 40.69 -60.58 2.57
CA VAL A 460 42.14 -60.43 2.80
C VAL A 460 42.56 -61.16 4.06
N ASP A 461 41.84 -61.02 5.18
CA ASP A 461 42.16 -61.69 6.45
C ASP A 461 42.10 -63.22 6.31
N MET A 462 41.09 -63.78 5.64
CA MET A 462 41.04 -65.20 5.30
C MET A 462 42.24 -65.63 4.44
N LYS A 463 42.69 -64.80 3.49
CA LYS A 463 43.87 -65.11 2.66
C LYS A 463 45.18 -64.98 3.42
N LEU A 464 45.28 -64.10 4.41
CA LEU A 464 46.41 -64.06 5.35
C LEU A 464 46.41 -65.32 6.23
N GLU A 465 45.27 -65.77 6.72
CA GLU A 465 45.17 -67.01 7.51
C GLU A 465 45.47 -68.28 6.68
N GLU A 466 45.06 -68.32 5.40
CA GLU A 466 45.48 -69.35 4.44
C GLU A 466 47.01 -69.34 4.22
N LEU A 467 47.60 -68.15 4.07
CA LEU A 467 49.05 -67.99 3.90
C LEU A 467 49.82 -68.43 5.16
N ASP A 468 49.37 -68.07 6.36
CA ASP A 468 49.96 -68.53 7.63
C ASP A 468 49.87 -70.06 7.78
N LYS A 469 48.76 -70.67 7.35
CA LYS A 469 48.59 -72.14 7.30
C LYS A 469 49.50 -72.79 6.26
N PHE A 470 49.73 -72.12 5.12
CA PHE A 470 50.66 -72.58 4.08
C PHE A 470 52.12 -72.46 4.52
N GLU A 471 52.55 -71.33 5.08
CA GLU A 471 53.91 -71.13 5.59
C GLU A 471 54.28 -72.18 6.65
N LYS A 472 53.35 -72.54 7.54
CA LYS A 472 53.55 -73.61 8.54
C LYS A 472 53.74 -74.99 7.88
N ARG A 473 52.82 -75.41 7.01
CA ARG A 473 52.92 -76.70 6.30
C ARG A 473 54.19 -76.79 5.45
N PHE A 474 54.57 -75.71 4.78
CA PHE A 474 55.77 -75.66 3.96
C PHE A 474 57.05 -75.75 4.82
N ALA A 475 57.08 -75.14 6.00
CA ALA A 475 58.19 -75.30 6.93
C ALA A 475 58.31 -76.75 7.47
N GLU A 476 57.18 -77.37 7.82
CA GLU A 476 57.09 -78.78 8.22
C GLU A 476 57.59 -79.72 7.10
N GLU A 477 57.09 -79.56 5.87
CA GLU A 477 57.44 -80.40 4.71
C GLU A 477 58.91 -80.23 4.27
N MET A 478 59.47 -79.01 4.40
CA MET A 478 60.88 -78.72 4.10
C MET A 478 61.85 -79.08 5.25
N GLY A 479 61.35 -79.62 6.38
CA GLY A 479 62.18 -79.99 7.54
C GLY A 479 62.85 -78.81 8.25
N LEU A 480 62.33 -77.58 8.08
CA LEU A 480 62.86 -76.37 8.69
C LEU A 480 62.07 -76.07 9.97
N SER A 481 62.72 -76.15 11.14
CA SER A 481 62.07 -75.81 12.40
C SER A 481 61.62 -74.33 12.39
N ILE A 482 60.33 -74.14 12.65
CA ILE A 482 59.61 -72.85 12.49
C ILE A 482 60.29 -71.71 13.25
N ASP A 483 60.90 -72.00 14.40
CA ASP A 483 61.64 -71.05 15.25
C ASP A 483 62.77 -70.32 14.49
N THR A 484 63.46 -71.01 13.57
CA THR A 484 64.56 -70.43 12.78
C THR A 484 64.11 -69.42 11.72
N LEU A 485 62.82 -69.44 11.36
CA LEU A 485 62.20 -68.49 10.42
C LEU A 485 61.53 -67.32 11.14
N THR A 486 60.96 -67.54 12.33
CA THR A 486 60.29 -66.48 13.11
C THR A 486 61.28 -65.46 13.69
N GLU A 487 62.42 -65.91 14.25
CA GLU A 487 63.49 -65.01 14.70
C GLU A 487 64.00 -64.08 13.58
N LYS A 488 64.09 -64.61 12.35
CA LYS A 488 64.55 -63.86 11.18
C LYS A 488 63.55 -62.78 10.73
N ARG A 489 62.26 -62.93 11.06
CA ARG A 489 61.20 -61.93 10.82
C ARG A 489 61.17 -60.86 11.92
N SER A 490 61.30 -61.23 13.19
CA SER A 490 61.29 -60.28 14.31
C SER A 490 62.53 -59.36 14.29
N ALA A 491 63.73 -59.93 14.10
CA ALA A 491 64.98 -59.17 14.00
C ALA A 491 65.01 -58.13 12.86
N LYS A 492 64.15 -58.29 11.84
CA LYS A 492 64.03 -57.37 10.69
C LYS A 492 62.93 -56.30 10.87
N LYS A 493 61.99 -56.49 11.81
CA LYS A 493 61.04 -55.44 12.24
C LYS A 493 61.65 -54.51 13.30
N ALA A 494 62.54 -55.00 14.17
CA ALA A 494 63.20 -54.20 15.21
C ALA A 494 64.30 -53.23 14.70
N LYS A 495 64.31 -52.91 13.40
CA LYS A 495 65.38 -52.11 12.74
C LYS A 495 64.85 -51.15 11.67
N LYS A 496 63.56 -50.78 11.75
CA LYS A 496 62.88 -49.88 10.82
C LYS A 496 61.82 -49.06 11.51
#